data_AF-A0A9E1QZF6-F1
#
_entry.id   AF-A0A9E1QZF6-F1
#
_cell.length_a   1.000
_cell.length_b   1.000
_cell.length_c   1.000
_cell.angle_alpha   90.00
_cell.angle_beta   90.00
_cell.angle_gamma   90.00
#
_symmetry.space_group_name_H-M   'P 1'
#
loop_
_entity.id
_entity.type
_entity.pdbx_description
1 polymer ?
#
loop_
_entity_poly.entity_id
_entity_poly.type
_entity_poly.pdbx_seq_one_letter_code
_entity_poly.pdbx_strand_id
1 'polypeptide(L)'
;GAGYYASATLENILEERRKEFAFEGLRFHDLSRMGMDMPQIDSFKQLNDDLTGTPPAYGSHRYAYPIALAERNANPNMVQNYGY
;
A
#
# COMPACT_ATOMS: atom_id res chain seq x y z
N GLY A 1 24.07 2.82 -13.12
CA GLY A 1 23.08 1.88 -13.71
C GLY A 1 22.87 0.73 -12.76
N ALA A 2 21.73 0.06 -12.83
CA ALA A 2 21.45 -1.14 -12.01
C ALA A 2 22.48 -2.24 -12.28
N GLY A 3 22.82 -3.02 -11.25
CA GLY A 3 23.69 -4.18 -11.37
C GLY A 3 23.02 -5.29 -12.19
N TYR A 4 23.83 -6.19 -12.76
CA TYR A 4 23.30 -7.32 -13.52
C TYR A 4 22.58 -8.32 -12.62
N TYR A 5 21.32 -8.63 -12.93
CA TYR A 5 20.58 -9.72 -12.31
C TYR A 5 20.76 -11.01 -13.13
N ALA A 6 21.29 -12.07 -12.49
CA ALA A 6 21.49 -13.38 -13.13
C ALA A 6 20.18 -14.12 -13.44
N SER A 7 19.08 -13.73 -12.78
CA SER A 7 17.74 -14.25 -13.04
C SER A 7 16.68 -13.21 -12.66
N ALA A 8 15.51 -13.31 -13.29
CA ALA A 8 14.35 -12.49 -12.97
C ALA A 8 13.56 -13.13 -11.82
N THR A 9 13.64 -12.52 -10.63
CA THR A 9 12.80 -12.88 -9.47
C THR A 9 11.76 -11.80 -9.24
N LEU A 10 10.66 -12.15 -8.57
CA LEU A 10 9.65 -11.16 -8.19
C LEU A 10 10.25 -10.03 -7.33
N GLU A 11 11.15 -10.38 -6.41
CA GLU A 11 11.83 -9.44 -5.53
C GLU A 11 12.65 -8.40 -6.31
N ASN A 12 13.51 -8.85 -7.23
CA ASN A 12 14.34 -7.95 -8.04
C ASN A 12 13.46 -7.05 -8.93
N ILE A 13 12.36 -7.58 -9.48
CA ILE A 13 11.42 -6.80 -10.27
C ILE A 13 10.74 -5.72 -9.41
N LEU A 14 10.29 -6.06 -8.20
CA LEU A 14 9.66 -5.10 -7.29
C LEU A 14 10.66 -4.07 -6.75
N GLU A 15 11.93 -4.43 -6.62
CA GLU A 15 13.01 -3.52 -6.27
C GLU A 15 13.23 -2.49 -7.37
N GLU A 16 13.38 -2.92 -8.63
CA GLU A 16 13.57 -2.01 -9.76
C GLU A 16 12.33 -1.14 -10.00
N ARG A 17 11.11 -1.68 -9.87
CA ARG A 17 9.88 -0.86 -9.94
C ARG A 17 9.84 0.23 -8.87
N ARG A 18 10.36 -0.03 -7.67
CA ARG A 18 10.44 0.98 -6.60
C ARG A 18 11.45 2.08 -6.93
N LYS A 19 12.57 1.73 -7.57
CA LYS A 19 13.61 2.70 -7.96
C LYS A 19 13.18 3.54 -9.15
N GLU A 20 12.63 2.91 -10.18
CA GLU A 20 12.24 3.55 -11.44
C GLU A 20 11.04 4.48 -11.25
N PHE A 21 9.97 4.00 -10.59
CA PHE A 21 8.72 4.74 -10.44
C PHE A 21 8.59 5.41 -9.07
N ALA A 22 9.72 5.84 -8.49
CA ALA A 22 9.74 6.50 -7.20
C ALA A 22 8.90 7.79 -7.26
N PHE A 23 7.99 7.95 -6.29
CA PHE A 23 7.08 9.11 -6.17
C PHE A 23 6.03 9.25 -7.28
N GLU A 24 5.79 8.20 -8.07
CA GLU A 24 4.76 8.18 -9.13
C GLU A 24 3.43 7.52 -8.70
N GLY A 25 3.26 7.23 -7.41
CA GLY A 25 2.03 6.63 -6.87
C GLY A 25 1.88 5.12 -7.06
N LEU A 26 2.82 4.44 -7.72
CA LEU A 26 2.71 3.01 -8.00
C LEU A 26 3.04 2.11 -6.80
N ARG A 27 3.85 2.59 -5.86
CA ARG A 27 4.40 1.75 -4.78
C ARG A 27 3.31 1.13 -3.90
N PHE A 28 2.29 1.90 -3.55
CA PHE A 28 1.18 1.39 -2.74
C PHE A 28 0.42 0.26 -3.46
N HIS A 29 0.14 0.45 -4.74
CA HIS A 29 -0.56 -0.54 -5.56
C HIS A 29 0.25 -1.82 -5.75
N ASP A 30 1.58 -1.71 -5.87
CA ASP A 30 2.45 -2.89 -5.91
C ASP A 30 2.42 -3.69 -4.61
N LEU A 31 2.45 -3.03 -3.46
CA LEU A 31 2.34 -3.70 -2.16
C LEU A 31 0.98 -4.39 -1.99
N SER A 32 -0.12 -3.68 -2.27
CA SER A 32 -1.47 -4.19 -2.07
C SER A 32 -1.80 -5.38 -2.98
N ARG A 33 -1.46 -5.30 -4.27
CA ARG A 33 -1.74 -6.38 -5.23
C ARG A 33 -0.88 -7.62 -5.01
N MET A 34 0.26 -7.48 -4.33
CA MET A 34 1.18 -8.59 -4.03
C MET A 34 0.95 -9.17 -2.63
N GLY A 35 -0.06 -8.69 -1.88
CA GLY A 35 -0.33 -9.22 -0.54
C GLY A 35 0.71 -8.81 0.49
N MET A 36 1.41 -7.69 0.29
CA MET A 36 2.53 -7.26 1.13
C MET A 36 2.10 -6.21 2.15
N ASP A 37 2.64 -6.34 3.36
CA ASP A 37 2.52 -5.34 4.43
C ASP A 37 3.17 -4.01 4.02
N MET A 38 2.72 -2.92 4.65
CA MET A 38 3.41 -1.63 4.53
C MET A 38 4.78 -1.75 5.22
N PRO A 39 5.90 -1.49 4.53
CA PRO A 39 7.19 -1.54 5.19
C PRO A 39 7.37 -0.36 6.14
N GLN A 40 7.96 -0.63 7.31
CA GLN A 40 8.59 0.41 8.11
C GLN A 40 9.82 0.93 7.36
N ILE A 41 9.90 2.23 7.09
CA ILE A 41 11.03 2.83 6.37
C ILE A 41 12.11 3.27 7.37
N ASP A 42 11.72 4.04 8.38
CA ASP A 42 12.59 4.52 9.43
C ASP A 42 11.77 4.69 10.72
N SER A 43 12.23 4.09 11.83
CA SER A 43 11.51 4.08 13.11
C SER A 43 11.39 5.45 13.78
N PHE A 44 12.08 6.47 13.27
CA PHE A 44 12.07 7.84 13.78
C PHE A 44 11.55 8.86 12.78
N LYS A 45 11.92 8.71 11.50
CA LYS A 45 11.61 9.69 10.45
C LYS A 45 10.37 9.35 9.63
N GLN A 46 10.05 8.06 9.48
CA GLN A 46 8.93 7.61 8.66
C GLN A 46 8.49 6.19 9.02
N LEU A 47 7.60 6.11 10.00
CA LEU A 47 7.07 4.83 10.48
C LEU A 47 5.99 4.25 9.55
N ASN A 48 5.34 5.06 8.72
CA ASN A 48 4.06 4.71 8.07
C ASN A 48 3.02 4.16 9.06
N ASP A 49 3.13 4.61 10.33
CA ASP A 49 2.28 4.18 11.42
C ASP A 49 0.86 4.70 11.22
N ASP A 50 -0.08 3.84 11.54
CA ASP A 50 -1.50 4.10 11.52
C ASP A 50 -2.07 4.36 12.93
N LEU A 51 -1.25 5.02 13.77
CA LEU A 51 -1.48 5.32 15.19
C LEU A 51 -1.54 4.07 16.09
N THR A 52 -0.98 2.95 15.63
CA THR A 52 -0.86 1.71 16.40
C THR A 52 0.56 1.44 16.89
N GLY A 53 1.51 2.27 16.49
CA GLY A 53 2.94 2.07 16.69
C GLY A 53 3.59 1.16 15.65
N THR A 54 2.84 0.69 14.65
CA THR A 54 3.31 -0.21 13.60
C THR A 54 2.69 0.11 12.24
N PRO A 55 3.39 -0.13 11.13
CA PRO A 55 2.77 -0.03 9.81
C PRO A 55 1.58 -0.99 9.65
N PRO A 56 0.56 -0.62 8.86
CA PRO A 56 -0.55 -1.51 8.54
C PRO A 56 -0.08 -2.83 7.90
N ALA A 57 -0.57 -3.95 8.44
CA ALA A 57 -0.45 -5.25 7.79
C ALA A 57 -1.38 -5.34 6.56
N TYR A 58 -1.04 -6.20 5.61
CA TYR A 58 -1.90 -6.55 4.51
C TYR A 58 -3.25 -7.08 5.01
N GLY A 59 -4.33 -6.65 4.35
CA GLY A 59 -5.69 -6.93 4.78
C GLY A 59 -6.24 -5.96 5.83
N SER A 60 -5.43 -5.02 6.32
CA SER A 60 -5.95 -3.88 7.10
C SER A 60 -6.98 -3.11 6.29
N HIS A 61 -8.08 -2.69 6.93
CA HIS A 61 -9.10 -1.84 6.31
C HIS A 61 -8.50 -0.57 5.68
N ARG A 62 -7.37 -0.10 6.19
CA ARG A 62 -6.63 1.08 5.73
C ARG A 62 -6.00 0.94 4.34
N TYR A 63 -6.05 -0.26 3.74
CA TYR A 63 -5.69 -0.46 2.33
C TYR A 63 -6.80 -0.02 1.35
N ALA A 64 -8.01 0.27 1.85
CA ALA A 64 -9.11 0.78 1.05
C ALA A 64 -9.55 2.15 1.59
N TYR A 65 -9.94 3.05 0.68
CA TYR A 65 -10.59 4.29 1.09
C TYR A 65 -12.03 4.03 1.54
N PRO A 66 -12.59 4.83 2.47
CA PRO A 66 -14.01 4.78 2.79
C PRO A 66 -14.83 5.16 1.55
N ILE A 67 -16.00 4.54 1.41
CA ILE A 67 -17.00 5.00 0.46
C ILE A 67 -17.50 6.37 0.94
N ALA A 68 -17.51 7.34 0.03
CA ALA A 68 -17.87 8.72 0.33
C ALA A 68 -19.28 8.84 0.93
N LEU A 69 -19.44 9.72 1.92
CA LEU A 69 -20.71 9.93 2.61
C LEU A 69 -21.82 10.38 1.65
N ALA A 70 -21.49 11.21 0.66
CA ALA A 70 -22.46 11.66 -0.35
C ALA A 70 -23.06 10.48 -1.13
N GLU A 71 -22.23 9.53 -1.54
CA GLU A 71 -22.68 8.33 -2.24
C GLU A 71 -23.53 7.45 -1.32
N ARG A 72 -23.14 7.29 -0.05
CA ARG A 72 -23.90 6.51 0.95
C ARG A 72 -25.28 7.13 1.25
N ASN A 73 -25.36 8.45 1.27
CA ASN A 73 -26.63 9.15 1.46
C ASN A 73 -27.52 9.04 0.21
N ALA A 74 -26.92 9.00 -0.98
CA ALA A 74 -27.65 8.87 -2.24
C ALA A 74 -28.23 7.45 -2.45
N ASN A 75 -27.52 6.41 -2.00
CA ASN A 75 -27.98 5.02 -2.09
C ASN A 75 -27.93 4.34 -0.71
N PRO A 76 -29.06 4.23 0.02
CA PRO A 76 -29.10 3.65 1.36
C PRO A 76 -28.82 2.13 1.38
N ASN A 77 -28.90 1.44 0.22
CA ASN A 77 -28.54 0.01 0.13
C ASN A 77 -27.02 -0.21 0.02
N MET A 78 -26.23 0.86 -0.09
CA MET A 78 -24.79 0.74 -0.22
C MET A 78 -24.13 0.41 1.12
N VAL A 79 -23.35 -0.67 1.12
CA VAL A 79 -22.62 -1.15 2.29
C VAL A 79 -21.22 -0.55 2.30
N GLN A 80 -20.81 -0.05 3.46
CA GLN A 80 -19.49 0.53 3.65
C GLN A 80 -18.37 -0.53 3.65
N ASN A 81 -17.16 -0.13 3.27
CA ASN A 81 -15.98 -0.97 3.41
C ASN A 81 -15.76 -1.32 4.89
N TYR A 82 -15.36 -2.57 5.16
CA TYR A 82 -15.08 -3.04 6.51
C TYR A 82 -14.17 -2.05 7.26
N GLY A 83 -14.55 -1.63 8.46
CA GLY A 83 -13.77 -0.71 9.31
C GLY A 83 -14.03 0.79 9.11
N TYR A 84 -14.89 1.20 8.16
CA TYR A 84 -15.27 2.60 7.92
C TYR A 84 -16.77 2.88 8.09
#